data_AF-A0A1X7ERF1-F1
#
_entry.id   AF-A0A1X7ERF1-F1
#
_cell.length_a   1.000
_cell.length_b   1.000
_cell.length_c   1.000
_cell.angle_alpha   90.00
_cell.angle_beta   90.00
_cell.angle_gamma   90.00
#
_symmetry.space_group_name_H-M   'P 1'
#
loop_
_entity.id
_entity.type
_entity.pdbx_description
1 polymer ?
#
loop_
_entity_poly.entity_id
_entity_poly.type
_entity_poly.pdbx_seq_one_letter_code
_entity_poly.pdbx_strand_id
1 'polypeptide(L)' 'MPWNQESPMNQRIKLVADWLSGNFTKSQLARRFDVSRPTVDKWIARHDGDLRS' A
#
# COMPACT_ATOMS: atom_id res chain seq x y z
N MET A 1 2.64 -8.45 25.92
CA MET A 1 1.63 -8.74 24.89
C MET A 1 2.11 -8.15 23.58
N PRO A 2 1.96 -8.79 22.41
CA PRO A 2 2.53 -8.30 21.17
C PRO A 2 1.59 -7.26 20.54
N TRP A 3 1.39 -6.12 21.20
CA TRP A 3 0.58 -5.00 20.68
C TRP A 3 1.30 -4.19 19.59
N ASN A 4 2.40 -4.69 19.04
CA ASN A 4 3.20 -3.98 18.04
C ASN A 4 3.19 -4.66 16.65
N GLN A 5 2.16 -5.45 16.36
CA GLN A 5 1.86 -5.78 14.97
C GLN A 5 1.30 -4.51 14.34
N GLU A 6 2.14 -3.75 13.62
CA GLU A 6 1.64 -2.74 12.69
C GLU A 6 0.53 -3.39 11.87
N SER A 7 -0.71 -2.96 12.11
CA SER A 7 -1.86 -3.56 11.44
C SER A 7 -1.63 -3.48 9.93
N PRO A 8 -1.95 -4.54 9.16
CA PRO A 8 -1.88 -4.51 7.71
C PRO A 8 -2.57 -3.27 7.09
N MET A 9 -3.54 -2.69 7.80
CA MET A 9 -4.17 -1.43 7.46
C MET A 9 -3.19 -0.24 7.43
N ASN A 10 -2.33 -0.10 8.44
CA ASN A 10 -1.35 0.99 8.51
C ASN A 10 -0.29 0.88 7.42
N GLN A 11 0.15 -0.34 7.11
CA GLN A 11 1.07 -0.60 6.00
C GLN A 11 0.44 -0.22 4.67
N ARG A 12 -0.83 -0.56 4.46
CA ARG A 12 -1.58 -0.16 3.27
C ARG A 12 -1.72 1.36 3.14
N ILE A 13 -2.04 2.07 4.22
CA ILE A 13 -2.17 3.54 4.21
C ILE A 13 -0.84 4.19 3.82
N LYS A 14 0.27 3.76 4.45
CA LYS A 14 1.63 4.24 4.11
C LYS A 14 1.96 3.97 2.64
N LEU A 15 1.70 2.76 2.15
CA LEU A 15 1.96 2.38 0.77
C LEU A 15 1.20 3.25 -0.24
N VAL A 16 -0.09 3.49 0.00
CA VAL A 16 -0.92 4.34 -0.87
C VAL A 16 -0.44 5.79 -0.80
N ALA A 17 -0.05 6.30 0.37
CA ALA A 17 0.51 7.64 0.50
C ALA A 17 1.82 7.81 -0.29
N ASP A 18 2.73 6.83 -0.21
CA ASP A 18 3.96 6.80 -1.02
C ASP A 18 3.64 6.70 -2.53
N TRP A 19 2.59 5.96 -2.91
CA TRP A 19 2.12 5.89 -4.31
C TRP A 19 1.56 7.23 -4.80
N LEU A 20 0.73 7.90 -4.01
CA LEU A 20 0.17 9.22 -4.33
C LEU A 20 1.25 10.30 -4.42
N SER A 21 2.36 10.13 -3.71
CA SER A 21 3.53 11.02 -3.80
C SER A 21 4.19 10.98 -5.20
N GLY A 22 3.92 9.95 -6.01
CA GLY A 22 4.45 9.80 -7.37
C GLY A 22 5.96 9.47 -7.45
N ASN A 23 6.60 9.33 -6.28
CA ASN A 23 8.04 9.12 -6.15
C ASN A 23 8.48 7.65 -6.28
N PHE A 24 7.52 6.71 -6.24
CA PHE A 24 7.80 5.28 -6.22
C PHE A 24 6.98 4.51 -7.26
N THR A 25 7.63 3.53 -7.89
CA THR A 25 6.94 2.58 -8.79
C THR A 25 6.34 1.41 -8.01
N LYS A 26 5.33 0.74 -8.59
CA LYS A 26 4.67 -0.44 -7.99
C LYS A 26 5.68 -1.53 -7.55
N SER A 27 6.75 -1.74 -8.31
CA SER A 27 7.79 -2.72 -8.01
C SER A 27 8.68 -2.30 -6.83
N GLN A 28 8.94 -0.99 -6.67
CA GLN A 28 9.67 -0.47 -5.51
C GLN A 28 8.83 -0.53 -4.23
N LEU A 29 7.54 -0.20 -4.33
CA LEU A 29 6.59 -0.35 -3.21
C LEU A 29 6.47 -1.81 -2.77
N ALA A 30 6.36 -2.75 -3.71
CA ALA A 30 6.33 -4.18 -3.42
C ALA A 30 7.53 -4.63 -2.57
N ARG A 31 8.75 -4.21 -2.95
CA ARG A 31 9.97 -4.55 -2.21
C ARG A 31 10.06 -3.83 -0.86
N ARG A 32 9.67 -2.56 -0.80
CA ARG A 32 9.77 -1.72 0.41
C ARG A 32 8.83 -2.18 1.52
N PHE A 33 7.65 -2.66 1.14
CA PHE A 33 6.62 -3.10 2.07
C PHE A 33 6.58 -4.63 2.25
N ASP A 34 7.53 -5.37 1.64
CA ASP A 34 7.56 -6.84 1.63
C ASP A 34 6.21 -7.46 1.23
N VAL A 35 5.64 -6.93 0.15
CA VAL A 35 4.38 -7.39 -0.42
C VAL A 35 4.53 -7.72 -1.88
N SER A 36 3.76 -8.70 -2.34
CA SER A 36 3.74 -9.07 -3.76
C SER A 36 3.22 -7.91 -4.63
N ARG A 37 3.76 -7.77 -5.84
CA ARG A 37 3.26 -6.83 -6.88
C ARG A 37 1.73 -6.86 -7.07
N PRO A 38 1.05 -8.04 -7.15
CA PRO A 38 -0.41 -8.08 -7.23
C PRO A 38 -1.11 -7.54 -5.97
N THR A 39 -0.49 -7.59 -4.79
CA THR A 39 -1.03 -7.02 -3.55
C THR A 39 -1.00 -5.50 -3.61
N VAL A 40 0.11 -4.91 -4.08
CA VAL A 40 0.23 -3.47 -4.34
C VAL A 40 -0.84 -3.00 -5.30
N ASP A 41 -1.04 -3.73 -6.41
CA ASP A 41 -2.03 -3.40 -7.42
C ASP A 41 -3.46 -3.42 -6.86
N LYS A 42 -3.83 -4.45 -6.09
CA LYS A 42 -5.13 -4.52 -5.39
C LYS A 42 -5.35 -3.35 -4.44
N TRP A 43 -4.33 -2.94 -3.70
CA TRP A 43 -4.44 -1.84 -2.74
C TRP A 43 -4.63 -0.49 -3.43
N ILE A 44 -3.93 -0.25 -4.54
CA ILE A 44 -4.10 0.94 -5.38
C ILE A 44 -5.48 0.93 -6.04
N ALA A 45 -5.88 -0.18 -6.65
CA ALA A 45 -7.19 -0.32 -7.30
C ALA A 45 -8.35 -0.09 -6.33
N ARG A 46 -8.24 -0.59 -5.08
CA ARG A 46 -9.22 -0.32 -4.04
C ARG A 46 -9.28 1.16 -3.65
N HIS A 47 -8.14 1.86 -3.65
CA HIS A 47 -8.11 3.28 -3.35
C HIS A 47 -8.67 4.13 -4.50
N ASP A 48 -8.37 3.79 -5.76
CA ASP A 48 -8.93 4.46 -6.94
C ASP A 48 -10.45 4.29 -7.03
N GLY A 49 -10.97 3.10 -6.71
CA GLY A 49 -12.40 2.84 -6.64
C GLY A 49 -13.12 3.62 -5.53
N ASP A 50 -12.44 3.91 -4.43
CA ASP A 50 -12.95 4.74 -3.32
C ASP A 50 -13.01 6.23 -3.70
N LEU A 51 -12.05 6.71 -4.50
CA LEU A 51 -12.02 8.08 -5.03
C LEU A 51 -13.07 8.36 -6.12
N ARG A 52 -13.66 7.32 -6.71
CA ARG A 52 -14.59 7.41 -7.86
C ARG A 52 -16.07 7.19 -7.49
N SER A 53 -16.40 7.00 -6.21
CA SER A 53 -17.77 6.78 -5.73
C SER A 53 -18.39 7.99 -5.06
#